data_AF-A0AAX4HUK8-F1
#
_entry.id   AF-A0AAX4HUK8-F1
#
_cell.length_a   1.000
_cell.length_b   1.000
_cell.length_c   1.000
_cell.angle_alpha   90.00
_cell.angle_beta   90.00
_cell.angle_gamma   90.00
#
_symmetry.space_group_name_H-M   'P 1'
#
loop_
_entity.id
_entity.type
_entity.pdbx_description
1 polymer ?
#
loop_
_entity_poly.entity_id
_entity_poly.type
_entity_poly.pdbx_seq_one_letter_code
_entity_poly.pdbx_strand_id
1 'polypeptide(L)'
;MKFFTDIKEFLKTTANDERIPSRDKKILLAMIALIISPIDLIPDWIPILGQLDDLVLLSIILDYFFRVLDSRILLSHWPWGMKSYTQVKAMAKLTSFFVPWFVKKKLWKYVGDPY
;
A
#
# COMPACT_ATOMS: atom_id res chain seq x y z
N MET A 1 16.53 15.66 7.10
CA MET A 1 15.67 15.87 5.91
C MET A 1 14.21 15.78 6.35
N LYS A 2 13.46 16.90 6.34
CA LYS A 2 12.09 17.02 6.89
C LYS A 2 11.10 15.97 6.32
N PHE A 3 11.25 15.64 5.04
CA PHE A 3 10.41 14.68 4.32
C PHE A 3 10.34 13.27 4.96
N PHE A 4 11.46 12.68 5.35
CA PHE A 4 11.47 11.34 5.97
C PHE A 4 10.81 11.34 7.35
N THR A 5 10.92 12.45 8.08
CA THR A 5 10.24 12.63 9.36
C THR A 5 8.73 12.69 9.15
N ASP A 6 8.28 13.46 8.15
CA ASP A 6 6.86 13.59 7.81
C ASP A 6 6.27 12.23 7.39
N ILE A 7 7.02 11.41 6.63
CA ILE A 7 6.61 10.04 6.28
C ILE A 7 6.46 9.17 7.53
N LYS A 8 7.49 9.16 8.40
CA LYS A 8 7.47 8.33 9.61
C LYS A 8 6.31 8.73 10.52
N GLU A 9 6.07 10.02 10.67
CA GLU A 9 4.96 10.53 11.47
C GLU A 9 3.62 10.16 10.86
N PHE A 10 3.42 10.38 9.56
CA PHE A 10 2.20 9.99 8.84
C PHE A 10 1.88 8.50 8.98
N LEU A 11 2.88 7.63 8.78
CA LEU A 11 2.70 6.19 8.92
C LEU A 11 2.35 5.81 10.36
N LYS A 12 3.01 6.43 11.34
CA LYS A 12 2.76 6.19 12.76
C LYS A 12 1.36 6.65 13.18
N THR A 13 0.94 7.85 12.80
CA THR A 13 -0.39 8.37 13.17
C THR A 13 -1.49 7.59 12.49
N THR A 14 -1.32 7.24 11.20
CA THR A 14 -2.26 6.40 10.46
C THR A 14 -2.34 5.00 11.07
N ALA A 15 -1.21 4.35 11.39
CA ALA A 15 -1.19 3.02 11.99
C ALA A 15 -1.82 3.00 13.40
N ASN A 16 -1.75 4.10 14.14
CA ASN A 16 -2.35 4.21 15.47
C ASN A 16 -3.84 4.62 15.45
N ASP A 17 -4.38 5.00 14.30
CA ASP A 17 -5.79 5.40 14.19
C ASP A 17 -6.73 4.21 14.47
N GLU A 18 -7.56 4.32 15.50
CA GLU A 18 -8.49 3.26 15.94
C GLU A 18 -9.59 2.97 14.90
N ARG A 19 -9.87 3.93 14.01
CA ARG A 19 -10.88 3.77 12.94
C ARG A 19 -10.41 2.80 11.85
N ILE A 20 -9.11 2.48 11.79
CA ILE A 20 -8.58 1.46 10.90
C ILE A 20 -8.70 0.09 11.58
N PRO A 21 -9.38 -0.90 10.97
CA PRO A 21 -9.47 -2.24 11.52
C PRO A 21 -8.09 -2.86 11.76
N SER A 22 -7.91 -3.55 12.90
CA SER A 22 -6.63 -4.19 13.24
C SER A 22 -6.16 -5.21 12.20
N ARG A 23 -7.11 -5.80 11.44
CA ARG A 23 -6.81 -6.68 10.30
C ARG A 23 -6.00 -5.95 9.23
N ASP A 24 -6.43 -4.75 8.83
CA ASP A 24 -5.79 -4.01 7.74
C ASP A 24 -4.41 -3.49 8.16
N LYS A 25 -4.26 -3.12 9.44
CA LYS A 25 -2.95 -2.83 10.04
C LYS A 25 -2.00 -4.03 9.94
N LYS A 26 -2.47 -5.23 10.27
CA LYS A 26 -1.68 -6.47 10.18
C LYS A 26 -1.32 -6.82 8.74
N ILE A 27 -2.25 -6.64 7.79
CA ILE A 27 -1.98 -6.87 6.37
C ILE A 27 -0.91 -5.91 5.87
N LEU A 28 -1.04 -4.60 6.15
CA LEU A 28 -0.03 -3.62 5.78
C LEU A 28 1.34 -3.92 6.42
N LEU A 29 1.36 -4.28 7.70
CA LEU A 29 2.59 -4.67 8.38
C LEU A 29 3.23 -5.90 7.73
N ALA A 30 2.43 -6.91 7.37
CA ALA A 30 2.91 -8.10 6.69
C ALA A 30 3.48 -7.75 5.30
N MET A 31 2.83 -6.89 4.53
CA MET A 31 3.33 -6.46 3.22
C MET A 31 4.64 -5.67 3.31
N ILE A 32 4.77 -4.79 4.31
CA ILE A 32 6.02 -4.07 4.58
C ILE A 32 7.11 -5.05 5.02
N ALA A 33 6.78 -6.00 5.90
CA ALA A 33 7.71 -7.05 6.31
C ALA A 33 8.17 -7.90 5.13
N LEU A 34 7.30 -8.17 4.14
CA LEU A 34 7.66 -8.88 2.92
C LEU A 34 8.67 -8.10 2.06
N ILE A 35 8.58 -6.77 1.98
CA ILE A 35 9.57 -5.95 1.25
C ILE A 35 10.93 -5.93 1.97
N ILE A 36 10.92 -5.89 3.30
CA ILE A 36 12.15 -5.85 4.10
C ILE A 36 12.75 -7.27 4.26
N SER A 37 11.92 -8.30 4.05
CA SER A 37 12.33 -9.69 4.18
C SER A 37 13.36 -10.04 3.09
N PRO A 38 14.42 -10.79 3.44
CA PRO A 38 15.40 -11.29 2.46
C PRO A 38 14.83 -12.41 1.57
N ILE A 39 13.50 -12.53 1.48
CA ILE A 39 12.82 -13.58 0.72
C ILE A 39 12.35 -12.93 -0.58
N ASP A 40 12.96 -13.33 -1.70
CA ASP A 40 12.51 -12.93 -3.02
C ASP A 40 11.11 -13.54 -3.28
N LEU A 41 10.12 -12.67 -3.43
CA LEU A 41 8.74 -13.10 -3.72
C LEU A 41 8.63 -13.65 -5.14
N ILE A 42 9.42 -13.09 -6.05
CA ILE A 42 9.60 -13.58 -7.40
C ILE A 42 11.01 -14.17 -7.49
N PRO A 43 11.15 -15.50 -7.55
CA PRO A 43 12.48 -16.07 -7.56
C PRO A 43 13.15 -15.83 -8.93
N ASP A 44 14.46 -15.58 -8.92
CA ASP A 44 15.27 -15.07 -10.06
C ASP A 44 15.26 -15.90 -11.35
N TRP A 45 14.67 -17.10 -11.32
CA TRP A 45 14.58 -18.02 -12.46
C TRP A 45 13.58 -17.56 -13.54
N ILE A 46 12.80 -16.50 -13.30
CA ILE A 46 11.90 -15.93 -14.31
C ILE A 46 12.54 -14.64 -14.87
N PRO A 47 13.30 -14.71 -15.98
CA PRO A 47 13.85 -13.53 -16.62
C PRO A 47 12.70 -12.59 -17.01
N ILE A 48 12.83 -11.30 -16.67
CA ILE A 48 11.84 -10.21 -16.74
C ILE A 48 11.03 -9.98 -15.44
N LEU A 49 10.60 -11.03 -14.71
CA LEU A 49 9.80 -10.82 -13.51
C LEU A 49 10.63 -10.36 -12.29
N GLY A 50 11.89 -10.80 -12.18
CA GLY A 50 12.78 -10.41 -11.07
C GLY A 50 13.01 -8.88 -10.98
N GLN A 51 12.99 -8.15 -12.09
CA GLN A 51 13.08 -6.67 -12.08
C GLN A 51 11.74 -5.98 -11.80
N LEU A 52 10.62 -6.68 -12.00
CA LEU A 52 9.29 -6.14 -11.79
C LEU A 52 8.79 -6.37 -10.36
N ASP A 53 9.47 -7.18 -9.55
CA ASP A 53 9.00 -7.57 -8.21
C ASP A 53 8.79 -6.34 -7.31
N ASP A 54 9.79 -5.46 -7.22
CA ASP A 54 9.71 -4.23 -6.43
C ASP A 54 8.53 -3.35 -6.86
N LEU A 55 8.31 -3.22 -8.17
CA LEU A 55 7.23 -2.42 -8.72
C LEU A 55 5.87 -3.06 -8.40
N VAL A 56 5.76 -4.38 -8.55
CA VAL A 56 4.54 -5.13 -8.24
C VAL A 56 4.23 -5.00 -6.75
N LEU A 57 5.20 -5.20 -5.87
CA LEU A 57 5.03 -5.08 -4.42
C LEU A 57 4.60 -3.68 -4.01
N LEU A 58 5.29 -2.65 -4.52
CA LEU A 58 4.92 -1.26 -4.27
C LEU A 58 3.50 -0.98 -4.78
N SER A 59 3.14 -1.52 -5.96
CA SER A 59 1.79 -1.39 -6.51
C SER A 59 0.74 -2.05 -5.63
N ILE A 60 1.01 -3.24 -5.08
CA ILE A 60 0.09 -3.93 -4.17
C ILE A 60 -0.09 -3.10 -2.89
N ILE A 61 1.00 -2.59 -2.30
CA ILE A 61 0.92 -1.75 -1.09
C ILE A 61 0.12 -0.48 -1.36
N LEU A 62 0.43 0.25 -2.42
CA LEU A 62 -0.26 1.50 -2.76
C LEU A 62 -1.73 1.26 -3.09
N ASP A 63 -2.04 0.24 -3.91
CA ASP A 63 -3.42 -0.11 -4.23
C ASP A 63 -4.19 -0.49 -2.96
N TYR A 64 -3.62 -1.35 -2.11
CA TYR A 64 -4.26 -1.70 -0.83
C TYR A 64 -4.45 -0.46 0.05
N PHE A 65 -3.40 0.33 0.25
CA PHE A 65 -3.43 1.50 1.10
C PHE A 65 -4.50 2.51 0.68
N PHE A 66 -4.56 2.90 -0.60
CA PHE A 66 -5.49 3.93 -1.07
C PHE A 66 -6.89 3.41 -1.41
N ARG A 67 -7.06 2.10 -1.66
CA ARG A 67 -8.34 1.50 -2.06
C ARG A 67 -9.08 0.85 -0.89
N VAL A 68 -8.35 0.30 0.09
CA VAL A 68 -8.92 -0.41 1.23
C VAL A 68 -9.07 0.49 2.45
N LEU A 69 -8.07 1.32 2.75
CA LEU A 69 -8.20 2.23 3.88
C LEU A 69 -9.16 3.39 3.56
N ASP A 70 -9.94 3.82 4.55
CA ASP A 70 -10.86 4.94 4.38
C ASP A 70 -10.06 6.20 3.99
N SER A 71 -10.36 6.74 2.81
CA SER A 71 -9.72 7.95 2.27
C SER A 71 -9.84 9.15 3.20
N ARG A 72 -10.89 9.23 4.03
CA ARG A 72 -11.07 10.30 5.02
C ARG A 72 -10.06 10.18 6.16
N ILE A 73 -9.76 8.96 6.61
CA ILE A 73 -8.73 8.71 7.63
C ILE A 73 -7.36 9.08 7.05
N LEU A 74 -7.03 8.57 5.86
CA LEU A 74 -5.75 8.85 5.22
C LEU A 74 -5.52 10.35 5.00
N LEU A 75 -6.54 11.06 4.50
CA LEU A 75 -6.45 12.49 4.28
C LEU A 75 -6.30 13.27 5.59
N SER A 76 -6.90 12.80 6.70
CA SER A 76 -6.79 13.47 8.01
C SER A 76 -5.38 13.45 8.59
N HIS A 77 -4.56 12.47 8.21
CA HIS A 77 -3.17 12.35 8.64
C HIS A 77 -2.16 12.86 7.60
N TRP A 78 -2.59 13.17 6.37
CA TRP A 78 -1.71 13.45 5.25
C TRP A 78 -0.96 14.78 5.38
N PRO A 79 0.38 14.81 5.48
CA PRO A 79 1.12 16.01 5.83
C PRO A 79 1.40 16.95 4.64
N TRP A 80 1.22 16.50 3.40
CA TRP A 80 1.61 17.26 2.18
C TRP A 80 0.44 17.93 1.45
N GLY A 81 -0.73 18.02 2.09
CA GLY A 81 -1.93 18.66 1.54
C GLY A 81 -2.69 17.85 0.48
N MET A 82 -3.88 18.34 0.11
CA MET A 82 -4.84 17.61 -0.74
C MET A 82 -4.33 17.34 -2.17
N LYS A 83 -3.56 18.27 -2.74
CA LYS A 83 -3.05 18.14 -4.11
C LYS A 83 -2.12 16.93 -4.25
N SER A 84 -1.18 16.77 -3.32
CA SER A 84 -0.25 15.64 -3.32
C SER A 84 -0.98 14.32 -3.02
N TYR A 85 -1.95 14.32 -2.09
CA TYR A 85 -2.79 13.16 -1.81
C TYR A 85 -3.49 12.65 -3.08
N THR A 86 -4.08 13.57 -3.85
CA THR A 86 -4.80 13.23 -5.08
C THR A 86 -3.85 12.69 -6.16
N GLN A 87 -2.64 13.27 -6.28
CA GLN A 87 -1.62 12.80 -7.21
C GLN A 87 -1.14 11.39 -6.87
N VAL A 88 -0.81 11.13 -5.59
CA VAL A 88 -0.36 9.81 -5.15
C VAL A 88 -1.48 8.78 -5.29
N LYS A 89 -2.73 9.14 -4.96
CA LYS A 89 -3.89 8.27 -5.17
C LYS A 89 -4.11 7.96 -6.66
N ALA A 90 -3.89 8.92 -7.55
CA ALA A 90 -3.97 8.70 -8.99
C ALA A 90 -2.86 7.75 -9.46
N MET A 91 -1.63 7.92 -8.98
CA MET A 91 -0.52 7.00 -9.26
C MET A 91 -0.82 5.59 -8.76
N ALA A 92 -1.32 5.45 -7.52
CA ALA A 92 -1.73 4.16 -6.95
C ALA A 92 -2.78 3.46 -7.81
N LYS A 93 -3.73 4.21 -8.37
CA LYS A 93 -4.74 3.68 -9.29
C LYS A 93 -4.13 3.21 -10.61
N LEU A 94 -3.18 3.96 -11.16
CA LEU A 94 -2.46 3.56 -12.38
C LEU A 94 -1.63 2.30 -12.15
N THR A 95 -0.90 2.25 -11.05
CA THR A 95 -0.04 1.10 -10.71
C THR A 95 -0.84 -0.13 -10.29
N SER A 96 -2.11 0.02 -9.88
CA SER A 96 -3.01 -1.10 -9.59
C SER A 96 -3.17 -2.08 -10.77
N PHE A 97 -2.84 -1.68 -12.01
CA PHE A 97 -2.81 -2.59 -13.16
C PHE A 97 -1.78 -3.72 -13.00
N PHE A 98 -0.66 -3.45 -12.33
CA PHE A 98 0.40 -4.43 -12.08
C PHE A 98 0.07 -5.40 -10.94
N VAL A 99 -0.96 -5.12 -10.14
CA VAL A 99 -1.37 -5.98 -9.03
C VAL A 99 -1.99 -7.26 -9.59
N PRO A 100 -1.40 -8.45 -9.33
CA PRO A 100 -1.92 -9.70 -9.86
C PRO A 100 -3.33 -9.99 -9.34
N TRP A 101 -4.18 -10.52 -10.22
CA TRP A 101 -5.59 -10.77 -9.91
C TRP A 101 -5.79 -11.71 -8.70
N PHE A 102 -4.88 -12.65 -8.46
CA PHE A 102 -4.96 -13.57 -7.32
C PHE A 102 -4.73 -12.84 -5.98
N VAL A 103 -3.89 -11.80 -5.97
CA VAL A 103 -3.68 -10.93 -4.81
C VAL A 103 -4.93 -10.10 -4.56
N LYS A 104 -5.53 -9.53 -5.63
CA LYS A 104 -6.82 -8.82 -5.56
C LYS A 104 -7.90 -9.70 -4.93
N LYS A 105 -8.08 -10.92 -5.45
CA LYS A 105 -9.10 -11.85 -4.99
C LYS A 105 -8.89 -12.31 -3.53
N LYS A 106 -7.64 -12.35 -3.04
CA LYS A 106 -7.33 -12.81 -1.68
C LYS A 106 -7.41 -11.70 -0.63
N LEU A 107 -6.83 -10.52 -0.93
CA LEU A 107 -6.74 -9.41 0.02
C LEU A 107 -8.00 -8.53 0.03
N TRP A 108 -8.68 -8.35 -1.11
CA TRP A 108 -9.87 -7.48 -1.20
C TRP A 108 -11.18 -8.20 -0.87
N LYS A 109 -11.17 -9.53 -0.69
CA LYS A 109 -12.39 -10.33 -0.42
C LYS A 109 -13.19 -9.87 0.80
N TYR A 110 -12.53 -9.19 1.74
CA TYR A 110 -13.11 -8.80 3.03
C TYR A 110 -13.20 -7.29 3.22
N VAL A 111 -13.04 -6.55 2.13
CA VAL A 111 -13.28 -5.11 2.05
C VAL A 111 -14.63 -5.01 1.35
N GLY A 112 -15.62 -4.39 2.00
CA GLY A 112 -16.92 -4.13 1.38
C GLY A 112 -16.70 -3.59 -0.03
N ASP A 113 -17.41 -4.20 -0.98
CA ASP A 113 -17.16 -4.07 -2.42
C ASP A 113 -16.77 -2.63 -2.78
N PRO A 114 -15.57 -2.38 -3.37
CA PRO A 114 -15.24 -1.07 -3.88
C PRO A 114 -16.01 -0.73 -5.18
N TYR A 115 -16.94 -1.60 -5.62
CA TYR A 115 -17.91 -1.36 -6.68
C TYR A 115 -19.32 -1.13 -6.12
#